data_AF-A0A0K9NTH1-F1
#
_entry.id   AF-A0A0K9NTH1-F1
#
_cell.length_a   1.000
_cell.length_b   1.000
_cell.length_c   1.000
_cell.angle_alpha   90.00
_cell.angle_beta   90.00
_cell.angle_gamma   90.00
#
_symmetry.space_group_name_H-M   'P 1'
#
loop_
_entity.id
_entity.type
_entity.pdbx_description
1 polymer ?
#
loop_
_entity_poly.entity_id
_entity_poly.type
_entity_poly.pdbx_seq_one_letter_code
_entity_poly.pdbx_strand_id
1 'polypeptide(L)' 'MGVQLSYGRTCTTKSQRFKGHCFRARNCAYICRTEGYHGGKCHGFHKHCLCHKPC' A
#
# COMPACT_ATOMS: atom_id res chain seq x y z
N MET A 1 -14.49 -15.93 -8.53
CA MET A 1 -14.09 -15.84 -7.11
C MET A 1 -12.56 -15.72 -7.08
N GLY A 2 -12.02 -14.50 -6.93
CA GLY A 2 -10.58 -14.25 -7.04
C GLY A 2 -9.81 -14.81 -5.84
N VAL A 3 -8.76 -15.58 -6.11
CA VAL A 3 -7.91 -16.23 -5.10
C VAL A 3 -7.30 -15.19 -4.15
N GLN A 4 -7.64 -15.25 -2.87
CA GLN A 4 -6.98 -14.48 -1.82
C GLN A 4 -5.68 -15.21 -1.47
N LEU A 5 -4.58 -14.83 -2.12
CA LEU A 5 -3.24 -15.28 -1.80
C LEU A 5 -2.93 -14.98 -0.33
N SER A 6 -2.93 -16.02 0.51
CA SER A 6 -2.36 -16.04 1.85
C SER A 6 -0.83 -16.02 1.77
N TYR A 7 -0.27 -14.91 1.28
CA TYR A 7 1.10 -14.52 1.60
C TYR A 7 1.13 -14.28 3.12
N GLY A 8 2.18 -14.72 3.84
CA GLY A 8 2.29 -14.56 5.30
C GLY A 8 1.70 -13.23 5.76
N ARG A 9 0.77 -13.28 6.73
CA ARG A 9 -0.30 -12.29 6.97
C ARG A 9 0.21 -10.91 6.57
N THR A 10 -0.16 -10.39 5.41
CA THR A 10 0.39 -9.10 4.99
C THR A 10 -0.62 -8.04 5.38
N CYS A 11 -0.35 -7.36 6.49
CA CYS A 11 -1.19 -6.29 6.98
C CYS A 11 -1.13 -5.13 5.97
N THR A 12 -2.28 -4.75 5.42
CA THR A 12 -2.40 -3.59 4.54
C THR A 12 -3.00 -2.42 5.31
N THR A 13 -2.37 -1.25 5.20
CA THR A 13 -2.78 -0.03 5.90
C THR A 13 -2.75 1.13 4.92
N LYS A 14 -3.77 1.99 4.97
CA LYS A 14 -3.76 3.24 4.20
C LYS A 14 -2.67 4.15 4.75
N SER A 15 -1.77 4.61 3.90
CA SER A 15 -0.74 5.59 4.28
C SER A 15 -1.42 6.86 4.80
N GLN A 16 -1.00 7.36 5.96
CA GLN A 16 -1.54 8.60 6.53
C GLN A 16 -0.90 9.82 5.87
N ARG A 17 0.35 9.67 5.42
CA ARG A 17 1.09 10.72 4.71
C ARG A 17 0.67 10.93 3.25
N PHE A 18 0.10 9.93 2.59
CA PHE A 18 -0.29 10.07 1.19
C PHE A 18 -1.66 10.74 1.09
N LYS A 19 -1.67 12.04 0.82
CA LYS A 19 -2.88 12.81 0.50
C LYS A 19 -2.99 12.99 -1.01
N GLY A 20 -4.07 12.46 -1.59
CA GLY A 20 -4.41 12.60 -3.01
C GLY A 20 -4.36 11.30 -3.81
N HIS A 21 -4.46 11.44 -5.14
CA HIS A 21 -4.47 10.32 -6.08
C HIS A 21 -3.06 9.76 -6.29
N CYS A 22 -2.93 8.45 -6.19
CA CYS A 22 -1.70 7.70 -6.38
C CYS A 22 -1.37 7.62 -7.88
N PHE A 23 -0.67 8.64 -8.38
CA PHE A 23 -0.21 8.70 -9.78
C PHE A 23 1.01 7.81 -10.05
N ARG A 24 1.85 7.60 -9.03
CA ARG A 24 3.05 6.76 -9.11
C ARG A 24 3.11 5.82 -7.91
N ALA A 25 2.98 4.52 -8.17
CA ALA A 25 3.15 3.48 -7.15
C ALA A 25 4.52 3.57 -6.45
N ARG A 26 5.56 4.06 -7.16
CA ARG A 26 6.90 4.27 -6.59
C ARG A 26 6.91 5.30 -5.45
N ASN A 27 6.14 6.40 -5.57
CA ASN A 27 6.00 7.38 -4.49
C ASN A 27 5.23 6.80 -3.30
N CYS A 28 4.19 6.02 -3.58
CA CYS A 28 3.45 5.31 -2.55
C CYS A 28 4.36 4.34 -1.77
N ALA A 29 5.13 3.51 -2.48
CA ALA A 29 6.10 2.61 -1.85
C ALA A 29 7.18 3.36 -1.05
N TYR A 30 7.69 4.49 -1.56
CA TYR A 30 8.67 5.31 -0.85
C TYR A 30 8.09 5.86 0.47
N ILE A 31 6.87 6.43 0.42
CA ILE A 31 6.19 6.95 1.62
C ILE A 31 5.92 5.82 2.61
N CYS A 32 5.41 4.68 2.15
CA CYS A 32 5.19 3.51 2.99
C CYS A 32 6.48 3.03 3.67
N ARG A 33 7.62 3.05 2.96
CA ARG A 33 8.94 2.75 3.56
C ARG A 33 9.34 3.77 4.61
N THR A 34 9.07 5.06 4.39
CA THR A 34 9.31 6.10 5.42
C THR A 34 8.35 6.01 6.62
N GLU A 35 7.19 5.38 6.46
CA GLU A 35 6.24 5.09 7.54
C GLU A 35 6.57 3.77 8.27
N GLY A 36 7.60 3.04 7.87
CA GLY A 36 8.01 1.77 8.49
C GLY A 36 7.32 0.53 7.92
N TYR A 37 6.66 0.64 6.77
CA TYR A 37 6.09 -0.50 6.03
C TYR A 37 7.10 -1.05 5.02
N HIS A 38 6.91 -2.32 4.64
CA HIS A 38 7.82 -2.99 3.73
C HIS A 38 7.66 -2.51 2.27
N GLY A 39 6.43 -2.13 1.89
CA GLY A 39 6.14 -1.59 0.57
C GLY A 39 4.76 -0.97 0.49
N GLY A 40 4.39 -0.52 -0.70
CA GLY A 40 3.08 0.09 -0.94
C GLY A 40 2.64 -0.01 -2.40
N LYS A 41 1.33 -0.07 -2.62
CA LYS A 41 0.70 -0.12 -3.94
C LYS A 41 -0.46 0.85 -4.04
N CYS A 42 -0.68 1.40 -5.23
CA CYS A 42 -1.89 2.15 -5.53
C CYS A 42 -3.07 1.18 -5.69
N HIS A 43 -4.21 1.48 -5.08
CA HIS A 43 -5.41 0.66 -5.19
C HIS A 43 -6.69 1.51 -5.33
N GLY A 44 -7.64 1.00 -6.11
CA GLY A 44 -8.97 1.59 -6.31
C GLY A 44 -9.04 2.72 -7.34
N PHE A 45 -10.27 3.15 -7.62
CA PHE A 45 -10.60 4.18 -8.61
C PHE A 45 -10.10 5.59 -8.20
N HIS A 46 -10.16 5.88 -6.90
CA HIS A 46 -9.59 7.09 -6.30
C HIS A 46 -8.06 7.02 -6.10
N LYS A 47 -7.41 5.96 -6.61
CA LYS A 47 -5.97 5.73 -6.51
C LYS A 47 -5.47 5.97 -5.07
N HIS A 48 -6.02 5.26 -4.08
CA HIS A 48 -5.48 5.35 -2.72
C HIS A 48 -4.15 4.60 -2.62
N CYS A 49 -3.20 5.15 -1.88
CA CYS A 49 -1.97 4.43 -1.53
C CYS A 49 -2.24 3.49 -0.35
N LEU A 50 -1.98 2.20 -0.56
CA LEU A 50 -2.05 1.16 0.46
C LEU A 50 -0.64 0.64 0.74
N CYS A 51 -0.16 0.85 1.96
CA CYS A 51 1.06 0.25 2.46
C CYS A 51 0.80 -1.20 2.84
N HIS A 52 1.81 -2.05 2.68
CA HIS A 52 1.77 -3.44 3.11
C HIS A 52 3.03 -3.76 3.92
N LYS A 53 2.85 -4.50 5.00
CA LYS A 53 3.94 -5.04 5.81
C LYS A 53 3.66 -6.48 6.19
N PRO A 54 4.69 -7.33 6.33
CA PRO A 54 4.51 -8.63 6.94
C PRO A 54 4.06 -8.44 8.39
N CYS A 55 3.02 -9.18 8.74
CA CYS A 55 2.56 -9.53 10.06
C CYS A 55 2.34 -11.06 10.07
#